data_AF-A0A544YHG3-F1
#
_entry.id   AF-A0A544YHG3-F1
#
_cell.length_a   1.000
_cell.length_b   1.000
_cell.length_c   1.000
_cell.angle_alpha   90.00
_cell.angle_beta   90.00
_cell.angle_gamma   90.00
#
_symmetry.space_group_name_H-M   'P 1'
#
loop_
_entity.id
_entity.type
_entity.pdbx_description
1 polymer ?
#
loop_
_entity_poly.entity_id
_entity_poly.type
_entity_poly.pdbx_seq_one_letter_code
_entity_poly.pdbx_strand_id
1 'polypeptide(L)'
;QAARLAHHLDRHPELDPVDVGYSLATTRTRFDHRAVIIGTTQQELLERTRALASSTPASGVVTGVARPGGLAFVFTGQGSQRHGMGRELYAAYPAFATTFDAVIDLLDQRLAGHTPVPLREVLLGDADPQLLDQTLYTQPALFALQTALTHLLSTWGITPTAVAGHSIGAIAAACT
;
A
#
# COMPACT_ATOMS: atom_id res chain seq x y z
N GLN A 1 -1.28 -17.88 -21.53
CA GLN A 1 -2.49 -17.27 -20.92
C GLN A 1 -2.65 -15.81 -21.35
N ALA A 2 -1.63 -14.97 -21.19
CA ALA A 2 -1.67 -13.54 -21.57
C ALA A 2 -2.16 -13.27 -23.01
N ALA A 3 -1.63 -13.97 -24.03
CA ALA A 3 -2.06 -13.78 -25.43
C ALA A 3 -3.58 -14.01 -25.64
N ARG A 4 -4.14 -15.04 -24.97
CA ARG A 4 -5.59 -15.32 -25.03
C ARG A 4 -6.41 -14.25 -24.31
N LEU A 5 -5.92 -13.76 -23.17
CA LEU A 5 -6.58 -12.67 -22.45
C LEU A 5 -6.56 -11.37 -23.29
N ALA A 6 -5.43 -11.01 -23.87
CA ALA A 6 -5.33 -9.84 -24.76
C ALA A 6 -6.30 -9.94 -25.94
N HIS A 7 -6.37 -11.11 -26.59
CA HIS A 7 -7.33 -11.33 -27.67
C HIS A 7 -8.79 -11.24 -27.22
N HIS A 8 -9.11 -11.74 -26.02
CA HIS A 8 -10.46 -11.63 -25.46
C HIS A 8 -10.83 -10.17 -25.16
N LEU A 9 -9.95 -9.41 -24.51
CA LEU A 9 -10.17 -8.00 -24.21
C LEU A 9 -10.30 -7.14 -25.47
N ASP A 10 -9.54 -7.45 -26.52
CA ASP A 10 -9.61 -6.73 -27.81
C ASP A 10 -10.95 -6.95 -28.52
N ARG A 11 -11.56 -8.13 -28.35
CA ARG A 11 -12.88 -8.46 -28.92
C ARG A 11 -14.06 -7.97 -28.07
N HIS A 12 -13.79 -7.59 -26.83
CA HIS A 12 -14.80 -7.22 -25.86
C HIS A 12 -14.42 -5.91 -25.15
N PRO A 13 -14.32 -4.78 -25.89
CA PRO A 13 -13.97 -3.49 -25.33
C PRO A 13 -15.01 -2.98 -24.30
N GLU A 14 -16.21 -3.55 -24.28
CA GLU A 14 -17.27 -3.21 -23.34
C GLU A 14 -17.06 -3.74 -21.91
N LEU A 15 -16.12 -4.68 -21.71
CA LEU A 15 -15.91 -5.31 -20.39
C LEU A 15 -15.28 -4.32 -19.40
N ASP A 16 -15.88 -4.24 -18.22
CA ASP A 16 -15.32 -3.49 -17.11
C ASP A 16 -14.00 -4.15 -16.63
N PRO A 17 -12.87 -3.41 -16.61
CA PRO A 17 -11.62 -3.90 -16.06
C PRO A 17 -11.72 -4.46 -14.63
N VAL A 18 -12.60 -3.92 -13.80
CA VAL A 18 -12.83 -4.38 -12.43
C VAL A 18 -13.42 -5.79 -12.43
N ASP A 19 -14.44 -6.05 -13.25
CA ASP A 19 -15.08 -7.37 -13.37
C ASP A 19 -14.12 -8.42 -13.93
N VAL A 20 -13.31 -8.03 -14.92
CA VAL A 20 -12.26 -8.89 -15.47
C VAL A 20 -11.23 -9.23 -14.39
N GLY A 21 -10.72 -8.22 -13.69
CA GLY A 21 -9.72 -8.39 -12.62
C GLY A 21 -10.24 -9.29 -11.50
N TYR A 22 -11.46 -9.03 -11.02
CA TYR A 22 -12.13 -9.84 -10.01
C TYR A 22 -12.27 -11.29 -10.47
N SER A 23 -12.80 -11.51 -11.69
CA SER A 23 -13.00 -12.84 -12.24
C SER A 23 -11.69 -13.63 -12.37
N LEU A 24 -10.61 -12.99 -12.82
CA LEU A 24 -9.29 -13.61 -12.91
C LEU A 24 -8.74 -13.99 -11.53
N ALA A 25 -8.97 -13.14 -10.52
CA ALA A 25 -8.44 -13.34 -9.18
C ALA A 25 -9.19 -14.42 -8.36
N THR A 26 -10.50 -14.58 -8.58
CA THR A 26 -11.38 -15.38 -7.70
C THR A 26 -11.92 -16.67 -8.33
N THR A 27 -12.03 -16.76 -9.66
CA THR A 27 -12.69 -17.89 -10.33
C THR A 27 -11.74 -18.85 -11.04
N ARG A 28 -10.47 -18.46 -11.23
CA ARG A 28 -9.48 -19.24 -11.98
C ARG A 28 -8.52 -19.99 -11.06
N THR A 29 -8.14 -21.19 -11.48
CA THR A 29 -7.10 -21.98 -10.83
C THR A 29 -5.78 -21.21 -10.81
N ARG A 30 -5.13 -21.16 -9.65
CA ARG A 30 -3.84 -20.49 -9.44
C ARG A 30 -2.70 -21.48 -9.65
N PHE A 31 -1.87 -21.24 -10.67
CA PHE A 31 -0.66 -22.02 -10.95
C PHE A 31 0.59 -21.36 -10.34
N ASP A 32 1.76 -21.99 -10.48
CA ASP A 32 3.00 -21.49 -9.88
C ASP A 32 3.56 -20.26 -10.61
N HIS A 33 3.57 -20.27 -11.95
CA HIS A 33 3.96 -19.11 -12.73
C HIS A 33 2.81 -18.11 -12.78
N ARG A 34 3.00 -16.93 -12.19
CA ARG A 34 1.96 -15.91 -12.00
C ARG A 34 2.40 -14.58 -12.60
N ALA A 35 1.41 -13.81 -13.00
CA ALA A 35 1.58 -12.42 -13.38
C ALA A 35 0.44 -11.57 -12.84
N VAL A 36 0.75 -10.32 -12.50
CA VAL A 36 -0.21 -9.27 -12.14
C VAL A 36 0.02 -8.09 -13.07
N ILE A 37 -1.07 -7.58 -13.64
CA ILE A 37 -1.05 -6.41 -14.52
C ILE A 37 -1.79 -5.30 -13.78
N ILE A 38 -1.07 -4.20 -13.53
CA ILE A 38 -1.54 -3.03 -12.81
C ILE A 38 -1.83 -1.95 -13.84
N GLY A 39 -2.93 -1.22 -13.72
CA GLY A 39 -3.29 -0.11 -14.59
C GLY A 39 -4.62 0.52 -14.21
N THR A 40 -4.87 1.73 -14.71
CA THR A 40 -6.07 2.51 -14.39
C THR A 40 -7.04 2.61 -15.56
N THR A 41 -6.59 2.25 -16.78
CA THR A 41 -7.41 2.26 -17.98
C THR A 41 -7.38 0.91 -18.69
N GLN A 42 -8.45 0.61 -19.41
CA GLN A 42 -8.53 -0.61 -20.20
C GLN A 42 -7.44 -0.70 -21.28
N GLN A 43 -7.10 0.43 -21.91
CA GLN A 43 -6.04 0.50 -22.90
C GLN A 43 -4.68 0.12 -22.29
N GLU A 44 -4.33 0.70 -21.13
CA GLU A 44 -3.10 0.35 -20.43
C GLU A 44 -3.03 -1.14 -20.08
N LEU A 45 -4.13 -1.69 -19.56
CA LEU A 45 -4.21 -3.09 -19.17
C LEU A 45 -4.04 -4.01 -20.40
N LEU A 46 -4.66 -3.67 -21.54
CA LEU A 46 -4.53 -4.42 -22.78
C LEU A 46 -3.09 -4.37 -23.33
N GLU A 47 -2.48 -3.18 -23.38
CA GLU A 47 -1.09 -3.00 -23.82
C GLU A 47 -0.12 -3.80 -22.94
N ARG A 48 -0.26 -3.71 -21.62
CA ARG A 48 0.56 -4.47 -20.66
C ARG A 48 0.32 -5.98 -20.76
N THR A 49 -0.91 -6.41 -21.03
CA THR A 49 -1.22 -7.82 -21.29
C THR A 49 -0.53 -8.32 -22.56
N ARG A 50 -0.49 -7.51 -23.62
CA ARG A 50 0.24 -7.82 -24.86
C ARG A 50 1.75 -7.89 -24.62
N ALA A 51 2.32 -6.95 -23.86
CA ALA A 51 3.73 -6.98 -23.49
C ALA A 51 4.10 -8.25 -22.70
N LEU A 52 3.25 -8.67 -21.75
CA LEU A 52 3.42 -9.94 -21.05
C LEU A 52 3.35 -11.14 -22.00
N ALA A 53 2.46 -11.11 -23.00
CA ALA A 53 2.33 -12.18 -23.99
C ALA A 53 3.57 -12.32 -24.90
N SER A 54 4.26 -11.22 -25.18
CA SER A 54 5.50 -11.18 -25.97
C SER A 54 6.78 -11.24 -25.12
N SER A 55 6.67 -11.46 -23.80
CA SER A 55 7.79 -11.43 -22.85
C SER A 55 8.59 -10.11 -22.90
N THR A 56 7.92 -9.00 -23.23
CA THR A 56 8.51 -7.67 -23.27
C THR A 56 8.39 -7.00 -21.89
N PRO A 57 9.48 -6.45 -21.31
CA PRO A 57 9.40 -5.71 -20.07
C PRO A 57 8.45 -4.51 -20.18
N ALA A 58 7.57 -4.35 -19.21
CA ALA A 58 6.64 -3.22 -19.16
C ALA A 58 6.41 -2.80 -17.70
N SER A 59 6.35 -1.48 -17.47
CA SER A 59 5.93 -0.94 -16.16
C SER A 59 4.50 -1.40 -15.86
N GLY A 60 4.24 -1.75 -14.60
CA GLY A 60 2.95 -2.29 -14.18
C GLY A 60 2.73 -3.76 -14.49
N VAL A 61 3.74 -4.49 -15.01
CA VAL A 61 3.70 -5.95 -15.15
C VAL A 61 4.63 -6.58 -14.12
N VAL A 62 4.07 -7.34 -13.19
CA VAL A 62 4.81 -8.11 -12.20
C VAL A 62 4.68 -9.58 -12.54
N THR A 63 5.80 -10.29 -12.70
CA THR A 63 5.81 -11.74 -12.90
C THR A 63 6.58 -12.43 -11.79
N GLY A 64 6.23 -13.68 -11.50
CA GLY A 64 6.90 -14.45 -10.46
C GLY A 64 6.55 -15.92 -10.50
N VAL A 65 7.32 -16.71 -9.77
CA VAL A 65 7.03 -18.11 -9.48
C VAL A 65 6.64 -18.20 -8.02
N ALA A 66 5.45 -18.71 -7.74
CA ALA A 66 4.97 -18.92 -6.38
C ALA A 66 5.90 -19.91 -5.67
N ARG A 67 6.29 -19.57 -4.45
CA ARG A 67 7.10 -20.42 -3.58
C ARG A 67 6.43 -20.49 -2.21
N PRO A 68 6.46 -21.64 -1.54
CA PRO A 68 6.07 -21.71 -0.14
C PRO A 68 7.03 -20.86 0.69
N GLY A 69 6.50 -20.14 1.68
CA GLY A 69 7.28 -19.29 2.56
C GLY A 69 6.42 -18.57 3.59
N GLY A 70 7.07 -18.05 4.64
CA GLY A 70 6.44 -17.17 5.62
C GLY A 70 6.43 -15.72 5.14
N LEU A 71 5.52 -14.93 5.70
CA LEU A 71 5.43 -13.50 5.47
C LEU A 71 6.05 -12.76 6.65
N ALA A 72 6.97 -11.84 6.39
CA ALA A 72 7.51 -10.94 7.41
C ALA A 72 7.19 -9.49 7.07
N PHE A 73 6.79 -8.70 8.06
CA PHE A 73 6.69 -7.25 7.93
C PHE A 73 7.97 -6.59 8.45
N VAL A 74 8.51 -5.66 7.67
CA VAL A 74 9.71 -4.90 8.02
C VAL A 74 9.33 -3.43 8.12
N PHE A 75 9.52 -2.88 9.31
CA PHE A 75 9.08 -1.55 9.71
C PHE A 75 10.26 -0.56 9.62
N THR A 76 10.03 0.54 8.91
CA THR A 76 11.05 1.55 8.65
C THR A 76 11.24 2.49 9.84
N GLY A 77 12.47 2.93 10.02
CA GLY A 77 12.80 4.02 10.93
C GLY A 77 12.68 5.40 10.27
N GLN A 78 13.14 6.41 10.99
CA GLN A 78 13.32 7.78 10.50
C GLN A 78 14.20 7.81 9.23
N GLY A 79 13.87 8.71 8.31
CA GLY A 79 14.48 8.83 6.97
C GLY A 79 13.61 8.29 5.84
N SER A 80 12.51 7.60 6.17
CA SER A 80 11.55 7.07 5.19
C SER A 80 10.32 7.95 4.99
N GLN A 81 10.16 8.98 5.81
CA GLN A 81 9.03 9.91 5.76
C GLN A 81 9.03 10.70 4.45
N ARG A 82 7.84 10.93 3.91
CA ARG A 82 7.61 11.75 2.73
C ARG A 82 6.42 12.66 3.00
N HIS A 83 6.50 13.90 2.56
CA HIS A 83 5.36 14.81 2.63
C HIS A 83 4.15 14.19 1.91
N GLY A 84 2.97 14.24 2.54
CA GLY A 84 1.73 13.64 2.03
C GLY A 84 1.67 12.11 2.10
N MET A 85 2.60 11.43 2.78
CA MET A 85 2.53 9.99 2.96
C MET A 85 1.20 9.57 3.63
N GLY A 86 0.56 8.53 3.11
CA GLY A 86 -0.71 8.03 3.63
C GLY A 86 -1.96 8.79 3.18
N ARG A 87 -1.85 9.99 2.56
CA ARG A 87 -3.02 10.81 2.18
C ARG A 87 -3.96 10.11 1.19
N GLU A 88 -3.41 9.47 0.17
CA GLU A 88 -4.21 8.73 -0.82
C GLU A 88 -4.87 7.50 -0.20
N LEU A 89 -4.18 6.83 0.73
CA LEU A 89 -4.74 5.69 1.46
C LEU A 89 -5.85 6.12 2.42
N TYR A 90 -5.67 7.25 3.09
CA TYR A 90 -6.68 7.87 3.95
C TYR A 90 -7.96 8.18 3.17
N ALA A 91 -7.83 8.76 1.97
CA ALA A 91 -8.98 9.07 1.12
C ALA A 91 -9.66 7.81 0.56
N ALA A 92 -8.90 6.75 0.26
CA ALA A 92 -9.41 5.57 -0.44
C ALA A 92 -9.90 4.44 0.49
N TYR A 93 -9.34 4.30 1.70
CA TYR A 93 -9.57 3.13 2.55
C TYR A 93 -10.05 3.52 3.96
N PRO A 94 -11.35 3.34 4.27
CA PRO A 94 -11.91 3.67 5.58
C PRO A 94 -11.22 2.97 6.76
N ALA A 95 -10.76 1.73 6.58
CA ALA A 95 -10.03 0.99 7.61
C ALA A 95 -8.66 1.63 7.93
N PHE A 96 -7.98 2.18 6.92
CA PHE A 96 -6.77 2.95 7.13
C PHE A 96 -7.09 4.25 7.87
N ALA A 97 -8.05 5.03 7.37
CA ALA A 97 -8.42 6.32 7.95
C ALA A 97 -8.81 6.21 9.43
N THR A 98 -9.66 5.24 9.77
CA THR A 98 -10.12 5.01 11.14
C THR A 98 -8.97 4.73 12.11
N THR A 99 -8.05 3.84 11.73
CA THR A 99 -6.89 3.51 12.57
C THR A 99 -5.91 4.68 12.63
N PHE A 100 -5.69 5.36 11.50
CA PHE A 100 -4.79 6.50 11.42
C PHE A 100 -5.27 7.66 12.32
N ASP A 101 -6.57 7.98 12.28
CA ASP A 101 -7.18 9.00 13.13
C ASP A 101 -7.07 8.65 14.61
N ALA A 102 -7.41 7.42 14.99
CA ALA A 102 -7.33 7.00 16.39
C ALA A 102 -5.90 7.11 16.94
N VAL A 103 -4.89 6.76 16.14
CA VAL A 103 -3.48 6.87 16.55
C VAL A 103 -3.03 8.33 16.63
N ILE A 104 -3.38 9.16 15.64
CA ILE A 104 -3.05 10.59 15.64
C ILE A 104 -3.68 11.31 16.82
N ASP A 105 -4.96 11.05 17.11
CA ASP A 105 -5.66 11.70 18.21
C ASP A 105 -4.98 11.40 19.56
N LEU A 106 -4.54 10.15 19.76
CA LEU A 106 -3.77 9.77 20.95
C LEU A 106 -2.41 10.45 20.99
N LEU A 107 -1.70 10.53 19.86
CA LEU A 107 -0.39 11.17 19.78
C LEU A 107 -0.49 12.67 20.03
N ASP A 108 -1.45 13.36 19.42
CA ASP A 108 -1.67 14.80 19.60
C ASP A 108 -2.02 15.13 21.05
N GLN A 109 -2.85 14.32 21.71
CA GLN A 109 -3.12 14.48 23.14
C GLN A 109 -1.86 14.35 24.00
N ARG A 110 -0.91 13.47 23.62
CA ARG A 110 0.34 13.24 24.37
C ARG A 110 1.43 14.25 24.04
N LEU A 111 1.40 14.84 22.85
CA LEU A 111 2.38 15.83 22.38
C LEU A 111 1.91 17.27 22.60
N ALA A 112 0.67 17.47 23.04
CA ALA A 112 0.12 18.78 23.37
C ALA A 112 1.05 19.57 24.31
N GLY A 113 1.44 20.78 23.89
CA GLY A 113 2.39 21.63 24.62
C GLY A 113 3.87 21.31 24.40
N HIS A 114 4.20 20.20 23.73
CA HIS A 114 5.55 19.87 23.27
C HIS A 114 5.79 20.24 21.81
N THR A 115 4.72 20.28 21.00
CA THR A 115 4.77 20.69 19.59
C THR A 115 4.12 22.06 19.37
N PRO A 116 4.63 22.90 18.44
CA PRO A 116 4.02 24.18 18.11
C PRO A 116 2.67 24.04 17.37
N VAL A 117 2.48 22.93 16.64
CA VAL A 117 1.22 22.58 15.97
C VAL A 117 0.91 21.09 16.19
N PRO A 118 -0.35 20.66 16.06
CA PRO A 118 -0.72 19.24 16.06
C PRO A 118 -0.03 18.46 14.93
N LEU A 119 0.31 17.20 15.20
CA LEU A 119 0.81 16.24 14.23
C LEU A 119 -0.16 16.08 13.05
N ARG A 120 -1.48 16.10 13.33
CA ARG A 120 -2.53 16.05 12.32
C ARG A 120 -2.34 17.11 11.24
N GLU A 121 -2.10 18.36 11.63
CA GLU A 121 -1.93 19.48 10.69
C GLU A 121 -0.70 19.31 9.81
N VAL A 122 0.40 18.77 10.37
CA VAL A 122 1.61 18.45 9.61
C VAL A 122 1.36 17.33 8.60
N LEU A 123 0.60 16.29 8.96
CA LEU A 123 0.36 15.12 8.09
C LEU A 123 -0.69 15.36 7.02
N LEU A 124 -1.71 16.18 7.30
CA LEU A 124 -2.74 16.54 6.33
C LEU A 124 -2.29 17.65 5.37
N GLY A 125 -1.17 18.31 5.66
CA GLY A 125 -0.59 19.35 4.81
C GLY A 125 -1.15 20.75 5.07
N ASP A 126 -1.73 20.96 6.26
CA ASP A 126 -2.25 22.25 6.72
C ASP A 126 -1.16 23.10 7.42
N ALA A 127 0.01 22.51 7.70
CA ALA A 127 1.18 23.15 8.32
C ALA A 127 2.44 23.07 7.43
N ASP A 128 3.55 23.67 7.90
CA ASP A 128 4.82 23.66 7.17
C ASP A 128 5.35 22.22 6.97
N PRO A 129 5.56 21.77 5.72
CA PRO A 129 6.07 20.43 5.43
C PRO A 129 7.43 20.14 6.06
N GLN A 130 8.26 21.16 6.34
CA GLN A 130 9.58 21.00 6.96
C GLN A 130 9.49 20.51 8.41
N LEU A 131 8.34 20.67 9.07
CA LEU A 131 8.12 20.14 10.41
C LEU A 131 8.25 18.61 10.44
N LEU A 132 7.87 17.93 9.35
CA LEU A 132 7.96 16.48 9.25
C LEU A 132 9.41 15.95 9.29
N ASP A 133 10.41 16.80 9.02
CA ASP A 133 11.82 16.44 9.13
C ASP A 133 12.38 16.59 10.56
N GLN A 134 11.62 17.20 11.46
CA GLN A 134 11.96 17.25 12.87
C GLN A 134 11.56 15.94 13.54
N THR A 135 12.52 15.31 14.23
CA THR A 135 12.34 14.03 14.94
C THR A 135 11.06 13.95 15.77
N LEU A 136 10.67 15.07 16.39
CA LEU A 136 9.46 15.19 17.22
C LEU A 136 8.16 14.93 16.43
N TYR A 137 8.12 15.24 15.13
CA TYR A 137 7.02 14.89 14.23
C TYR A 137 7.31 13.63 13.42
N THR A 138 8.55 13.43 12.96
CA THR A 138 8.90 12.30 12.10
C THR A 138 8.58 10.95 12.74
N GLN A 139 8.96 10.75 14.00
CA GLN A 139 8.77 9.46 14.66
C GLN A 139 7.29 9.15 14.90
N PRO A 140 6.48 10.05 15.53
CA PRO A 140 5.04 9.83 15.66
C PRO A 140 4.32 9.63 14.32
N ALA A 141 4.69 10.39 13.29
CA ALA A 141 4.12 10.24 11.95
C ALA A 141 4.39 8.86 11.33
N LEU A 142 5.63 8.39 11.42
CA LEU A 142 6.00 7.07 10.91
C LEU A 142 5.35 5.95 11.71
N PHE A 143 5.18 6.11 13.02
CA PHE A 143 4.43 5.17 13.85
C PHE A 143 2.96 5.09 13.40
N ALA A 144 2.27 6.23 13.30
CA ALA A 144 0.87 6.30 12.88
C ALA A 144 0.65 5.68 11.49
N LEU A 145 1.49 6.03 10.51
CA LEU A 145 1.43 5.47 9.16
C LEU A 145 1.59 3.95 9.18
N GLN A 146 2.62 3.44 9.85
CA GLN A 146 2.94 2.00 9.84
C GLN A 146 1.89 1.17 10.57
N THR A 147 1.33 1.68 11.68
CA THR A 147 0.21 1.03 12.37
C THR A 147 -1.04 0.99 11.50
N ALA A 148 -1.39 2.09 10.82
CA ALA A 148 -2.54 2.13 9.93
C ALA A 148 -2.37 1.23 8.70
N LEU A 149 -1.17 1.18 8.11
CA LEU A 149 -0.83 0.25 7.02
C LEU A 149 -0.98 -1.21 7.44
N THR A 150 -0.46 -1.55 8.61
CA THR A 150 -0.52 -2.92 9.15
C THR A 150 -1.96 -3.36 9.36
N HIS A 151 -2.79 -2.48 9.93
CA HIS A 151 -4.21 -2.74 10.08
C HIS A 151 -4.91 -2.89 8.73
N LEU A 152 -4.64 -2.02 7.76
CA LEU A 152 -5.22 -2.14 6.42
C LEU A 152 -4.89 -3.50 5.78
N LEU A 153 -3.62 -3.92 5.84
CA LEU A 153 -3.19 -5.20 5.30
C LEU A 153 -3.89 -6.40 5.98
N SER A 154 -4.10 -6.33 7.29
CA SER A 154 -4.80 -7.40 8.01
C SER A 154 -6.27 -7.51 7.59
N THR A 155 -6.94 -6.40 7.24
CA THR A 155 -8.29 -6.44 6.66
C THR A 155 -8.37 -7.17 5.32
N TRP A 156 -7.24 -7.28 4.60
CA TRP A 156 -7.13 -8.05 3.36
C TRP A 156 -6.68 -9.50 3.58
N GLY A 157 -6.56 -9.93 4.84
CA GLY A 157 -6.05 -11.25 5.22
C GLY A 157 -4.53 -11.41 5.09
N ILE A 158 -3.79 -10.30 4.99
CA ILE A 158 -2.33 -10.29 4.92
C ILE A 158 -1.77 -10.11 6.34
N THR A 159 -1.44 -11.22 6.99
CA THR A 159 -0.92 -11.24 8.37
C THR A 159 0.48 -11.85 8.42
N PRO A 160 1.47 -11.19 9.04
CA PRO A 160 2.84 -11.69 9.09
C PRO A 160 2.99 -12.83 10.11
N THR A 161 3.97 -13.70 9.89
CA THR A 161 4.45 -14.70 10.86
C THR A 161 5.70 -14.23 11.60
N ALA A 162 6.28 -13.10 11.18
CA ALA A 162 7.44 -12.47 11.81
C ALA A 162 7.42 -10.95 11.57
N VAL A 163 7.97 -10.19 12.50
CA VAL A 163 8.12 -8.74 12.36
C VAL A 163 9.54 -8.33 12.71
N ALA A 164 10.04 -7.29 12.04
CA ALA A 164 11.31 -6.65 12.34
C ALA A 164 11.18 -5.15 12.13
N GLY A 165 11.90 -4.34 12.91
CA GLY A 165 11.87 -2.90 12.74
C GLY A 165 13.16 -2.24 13.20
N HIS A 166 13.43 -1.06 12.65
CA HIS A 166 14.58 -0.25 13.04
C HIS A 166 14.12 1.03 13.75
N SER A 167 14.68 1.33 14.93
CA SER A 167 14.34 2.53 15.72
C SER A 167 12.83 2.62 15.98
N ILE A 168 12.15 3.72 15.61
CA ILE A 168 10.69 3.87 15.74
C ILE A 168 9.91 2.74 15.03
N GLY A 169 10.47 2.18 13.96
CA GLY A 169 9.89 1.02 13.29
C GLY A 169 9.85 -0.22 14.20
N ALA A 170 10.80 -0.38 15.13
CA ALA A 170 10.75 -1.49 16.10
C ALA A 170 9.56 -1.35 17.06
N ILE A 171 9.16 -0.12 17.40
CA ILE A 171 7.97 0.14 18.23
C ILE A 171 6.70 -0.17 17.42
N ALA A 172 6.62 0.27 16.17
CA ALA A 172 5.49 -0.08 15.29
C ALA A 172 5.35 -1.60 15.09
N ALA A 173 6.48 -2.30 14.89
CA ALA A 173 6.54 -3.75 14.79
C ALA A 173 5.99 -4.45 16.05
N ALA A 174 6.31 -3.94 17.24
CA ALA A 174 5.85 -4.50 18.51
C ALA A 174 4.33 -4.35 18.74
N CYS A 175 3.66 -3.47 17.98
CA CYS A 175 2.21 -3.24 18.04
C CYS A 175 1.42 -4.02 16.97
N THR A 176 2.08 -4.84 16.15
CA THR A 176 1.48 -5.66 15.09
C THR A 176 1.03 -7.01 15.61
#